data_AF-A0A964XD16-F1
#
_entry.id   AF-A0A964XD16-F1
#
_cell.length_a   1.000
_cell.length_b   1.000
_cell.length_c   1.000
_cell.angle_alpha   90.00
_cell.angle_beta   90.00
_cell.angle_gamma   90.00
#
_symmetry.space_group_name_H-M   'P 1'
#
loop_
_entity.id
_entity.type
_entity.pdbx_description
1 polymer ?
#
loop_
_entity_poly.entity_id
_entity_poly.type
_entity_poly.pdbx_seq_one_letter_code
_entity_poly.pdbx_strand_id
1 'polypeptide(L)'
;MLIERSQPLEALRALLDQAACGRGAIALVRGEAGIGKTSLLSGFRERVGEEARFYWGGCEALFTPRPLGPIHDMAKMLKPGTRKILRDGGGAQDVHEQLLG
;
A
#
# COMPACT_ATOMS: atom_id res chain seq x y z
N MET A 1 -18.70 19.20 -2.09
CA MET A 1 -19.29 18.34 -3.13
C MET A 1 -18.27 18.25 -4.26
N LEU A 2 -17.60 17.10 -4.45
CA LEU A 2 -16.47 16.95 -5.40
C LEU A 2 -16.80 15.77 -6.34
N ILE A 3 -17.56 16.08 -7.40
CA ILE A 3 -18.14 15.08 -8.31
C ILE A 3 -17.07 14.32 -9.11
N GLU A 4 -15.90 14.92 -9.35
CA GLU A 4 -14.81 14.29 -10.13
C GLU A 4 -14.03 13.20 -9.39
N ARG A 5 -14.22 13.05 -8.07
CA ARG A 5 -13.53 12.02 -7.28
C ARG A 5 -14.25 10.68 -7.24
N SER A 6 -15.50 10.59 -7.70
CA SER A 6 -16.24 9.34 -7.69
C SER A 6 -15.56 8.29 -8.57
N GLN A 7 -15.28 8.61 -9.83
CA GLN A 7 -14.76 7.64 -10.79
C GLN A 7 -13.42 7.00 -10.38
N PRO A 8 -12.39 7.74 -9.92
CA PRO A 8 -11.14 7.10 -9.47
C PRO A 8 -11.34 6.25 -8.19
N LEU A 9 -12.27 6.63 -7.32
CA LEU A 9 -12.58 5.86 -6.10
C LEU A 9 -13.33 4.57 -6.42
N GLU A 10 -14.28 4.61 -7.35
CA GLU A 10 -14.96 3.41 -7.86
C GLU A 10 -13.98 2.45 -8.55
N ALA A 11 -13.03 2.98 -9.33
CA ALA A 11 -11.99 2.16 -9.96
C ALA A 11 -11.11 1.45 -8.92
N LEU A 12 -10.69 2.15 -7.86
CA LEU A 12 -9.95 1.53 -6.76
C LEU A 12 -10.79 0.50 -6.00
N ARG A 13 -12.09 0.75 -5.81
CA ARG A 13 -13.01 -0.19 -5.17
C ARG A 13 -13.14 -1.48 -5.97
N ALA A 14 -13.33 -1.38 -7.29
CA ALA A 14 -13.40 -2.55 -8.16
C ALA A 14 -12.15 -3.42 -8.10
N LEU A 15 -10.95 -2.83 -7.97
CA LEU A 15 -9.71 -3.58 -7.80
C LEU A 15 -9.62 -4.26 -6.43
N LEU A 16 -10.11 -3.61 -5.37
CA LEU A 16 -10.19 -4.23 -4.05
C LEU A 16 -11.13 -5.43 -4.06
N ASP A 17 -12.29 -5.31 -4.68
CA ASP A 17 -13.27 -6.41 -4.78
C ASP A 17 -12.67 -7.60 -5.56
N GLN A 18 -11.90 -7.35 -6.62
CA GLN A 18 -11.15 -8.41 -7.33
C GLN A 18 -10.10 -9.07 -6.42
N ALA A 19 -9.34 -8.28 -5.68
CA ALA A 19 -8.31 -8.78 -4.76
C ALA A 19 -8.93 -9.62 -3.62
N ALA A 20 -10.10 -9.23 -3.11
CA ALA A 20 -10.85 -10.00 -2.12
C ALA A 20 -11.30 -11.37 -2.65
N CYS A 21 -11.52 -11.51 -3.97
CA CYS A 21 -11.77 -12.80 -4.63
C CYS A 21 -10.49 -13.59 -4.94
N GLY A 22 -9.33 -13.22 -4.39
CA GLY A 22 -8.05 -13.89 -4.62
C GLY A 22 -7.36 -13.52 -5.94
N ARG A 23 -7.87 -12.53 -6.68
CA ARG A 23 -7.24 -12.02 -7.90
C ARG A 23 -6.51 -10.71 -7.59
N GLY A 24 -5.21 -10.83 -7.29
CA GLY A 24 -4.36 -9.67 -7.00
C GLY A 24 -4.39 -8.62 -8.12
N ALA A 25 -4.28 -7.35 -7.74
CA ALA A 25 -4.38 -6.21 -8.64
C ALA A 25 -3.36 -5.12 -8.30
N ILE A 26 -3.00 -4.31 -9.30
CA ILE A 26 -2.11 -3.15 -9.15
C ILE A 26 -2.79 -1.94 -9.78
N ALA A 27 -2.81 -0.82 -9.05
CA ALA A 27 -3.26 0.47 -9.54
C ALA A 27 -2.08 1.45 -9.65
N LEU A 28 -2.02 2.22 -10.74
CA LEU A 28 -1.05 3.30 -10.91
C LEU A 28 -1.80 4.64 -10.98
N VAL A 29 -1.65 5.46 -9.94
CA VAL A 29 -2.28 6.78 -9.88
C VAL A 29 -1.34 7.85 -10.42
N ARG A 30 -1.66 8.39 -11.60
CA ARG A 30 -0.92 9.50 -12.23
C ARG A 30 -1.73 10.80 -12.20
N GLY A 31 -1.02 11.91 -12.29
CA GLY A 31 -1.59 13.24 -12.35
C GLY A 31 -0.57 14.30 -11.93
N GLU A 32 -0.90 15.56 -12.16
CA GLU A 32 -0.02 16.70 -11.89
C GLU A 32 0.40 16.78 -10.42
N ALA A 33 1.54 17.43 -10.16
CA ALA A 33 1.97 17.72 -8.80
C ALA A 33 0.87 18.54 -8.09
N GLY A 34 0.50 18.17 -6.87
CA GLY A 34 -0.53 18.89 -6.11
C GLY A 34 -2.00 18.57 -6.48
N ILE A 35 -2.30 17.79 -7.53
CA ILE A 35 -3.69 17.47 -7.95
C ILE A 35 -4.51 16.67 -6.91
N GLY A 36 -3.88 16.25 -5.81
CA GLY A 36 -4.57 15.55 -4.71
C GLY A 36 -4.52 14.02 -4.79
N LYS A 37 -3.49 13.43 -5.43
CA LYS A 37 -3.29 11.96 -5.46
C LYS A 37 -3.26 11.33 -4.06
N THR A 38 -2.53 11.95 -3.12
CA THR A 38 -2.50 11.50 -1.72
C THR A 38 -3.88 11.62 -1.07
N SER A 39 -4.59 12.74 -1.30
CA SER A 39 -5.95 12.93 -0.78
C SER A 39 -6.95 11.91 -1.35
N LEU A 40 -6.79 11.50 -2.61
CA LEU A 40 -7.58 10.43 -3.22
C LEU A 40 -7.37 9.10 -2.46
N LEU A 41 -6.12 8.70 -2.24
CA LEU A 41 -5.80 7.45 -1.54
C LEU A 41 -6.21 7.49 -0.06
N SER A 42 -6.07 8.63 0.62
CA SER A 42 -6.58 8.81 1.99
C SER A 42 -8.10 8.68 2.04
N GLY A 43 -8.83 9.32 1.11
CA GLY A 43 -10.29 9.19 1.02
C GLY A 43 -10.74 7.78 0.65
N PHE A 44 -9.97 7.05 -0.16
CA PHE A 44 -10.23 5.64 -0.43
C PHE A 44 -10.08 4.79 0.84
N ARG A 45 -8.99 4.98 1.59
CA ARG A 45 -8.76 4.31 2.88
C ARG A 45 -9.92 4.54 3.85
N GLU A 46 -10.39 5.79 3.98
CA GLU A 46 -11.52 6.13 4.85
C GLU A 46 -12.81 5.39 4.48
N ARG A 47 -13.08 5.24 3.16
CA ARG A 47 -14.28 4.53 2.67
C ARG A 47 -14.20 3.02 2.82
N VAL A 48 -13.01 2.44 2.66
CA VAL A 48 -12.78 1.01 2.86
C VAL A 48 -12.90 0.62 4.33
N GLY A 49 -12.49 1.51 5.25
CA GLY A 49 -12.62 1.28 6.68
C GLY A 49 -11.92 0.00 7.13
N GLU A 50 -12.66 -0.88 7.81
CA GLU A 50 -12.15 -2.14 8.35
C GLU A 50 -12.23 -3.31 7.36
N GLU A 51 -12.79 -3.12 6.16
CA GLU A 51 -12.90 -4.17 5.14
C GLU A 51 -11.54 -4.69 4.65
N ALA A 52 -10.50 -3.86 4.74
CA ALA A 52 -9.14 -4.24 4.38
C ALA A 52 -8.11 -3.59 5.30
N ARG A 53 -6.98 -4.29 5.50
CA ARG A 53 -5.81 -3.71 6.17
C ARG A 53 -5.09 -2.79 5.19
N PHE A 54 -5.00 -1.51 5.56
CA PHE A 54 -4.29 -0.52 4.78
C PHE A 54 -2.86 -0.35 5.28
N TYR A 55 -1.89 -0.46 4.38
CA TYR A 55 -0.48 -0.19 4.67
C TYR A 55 0.02 0.99 3.82
N TRP A 56 0.83 1.86 4.42
CA TRP A 56 1.37 3.05 3.77
C TRP A 56 2.90 3.07 3.89
N GLY A 57 3.58 3.25 2.76
CA GLY A 57 5.04 3.38 2.68
C GLY A 57 5.43 4.53 1.76
N GLY A 58 6.62 5.07 1.99
CA GLY A 58 7.21 6.10 1.14
C GLY A 58 7.66 5.54 -0.21
N CYS A 59 7.76 6.43 -1.19
CA CYS A 59 8.54 6.18 -2.39
C CYS A 59 9.73 7.13 -2.34
N GLU A 60 10.90 6.61 -1.99
CA GLU A 60 12.13 7.38 -1.90
C GLU A 60 12.67 7.70 -3.30
N ALA A 61 12.89 8.98 -3.61
CA ALA A 61 13.59 9.42 -4.82
C ALA A 61 15.11 9.40 -4.62
N LEU A 62 15.63 8.32 -4.04
CA LEU A 62 17.05 8.18 -3.70
C LEU A 62 17.82 7.46 -4.81
N PHE A 63 19.07 7.86 -5.00
CA PHE A 63 19.98 7.25 -5.99
C PHE A 63 20.29 5.79 -5.66
N THR A 64 20.34 5.46 -4.37
CA THR A 64 20.47 4.11 -3.83
C THR A 64 19.32 3.86 -2.85
N PRO A 65 18.16 3.37 -3.34
CA PRO A 65 17.02 3.12 -2.46
C PRO A 65 17.38 2.06 -1.42
N ARG A 66 16.88 2.24 -0.19
CA ARG A 66 17.04 1.21 0.85
C ARG A 66 16.32 -0.07 0.38
N PRO A 67 16.98 -1.25 0.40
CA PRO A 67 16.30 -2.51 0.12
C PRO A 67 15.07 -2.67 1.01
N LEU A 68 13.94 -3.00 0.41
CA LEU A 68 12.66 -3.15 1.12
C LEU A 68 12.23 -1.89 1.90
N GLY A 69 12.70 -0.69 1.51
CA GLY A 69 12.41 0.59 2.17
C GLY A 69 10.94 0.80 2.54
N PRO A 70 9.98 0.65 1.60
CA PRO A 70 8.56 0.76 1.93
C PRO A 70 8.10 -0.24 3.00
N ILE A 71 8.65 -1.46 3.02
CA ILE A 71 8.30 -2.47 4.02
C ILE A 71 8.82 -2.06 5.41
N HIS A 72 9.99 -1.43 5.48
CA HIS A 72 10.50 -0.84 6.72
C HIS A 72 9.55 0.24 7.26
N ASP A 73 9.01 1.11 6.40
CA ASP A 73 8.03 2.13 6.81
C ASP A 73 6.77 1.49 7.40
N MET A 74 6.36 0.37 6.81
CA MET A 74 5.17 -0.39 7.20
C MET A 74 5.40 -1.30 8.42
N ALA A 75 6.64 -1.54 8.86
CA ALA A 75 7.00 -2.62 9.78
C ALA A 75 6.26 -2.61 11.14
N LYS A 76 5.82 -1.45 11.63
CA LYS A 76 5.03 -1.34 12.87
C LYS A 76 3.58 -1.82 12.71
N MET A 77 3.06 -1.85 11.49
CA MET A 77 1.70 -2.28 11.16
C MET A 77 1.66 -3.76 10.72
N LEU A 78 2.81 -4.33 10.36
CA LEU A 78 2.95 -5.72 9.92
C LEU A 78 3.00 -6.68 11.11
N LYS A 79 2.98 -7.99 10.83
CA LYS A 79 3.10 -9.04 11.86
C LYS A 79 4.38 -8.82 12.69
N PRO A 80 4.39 -9.07 14.01
CA PRO A 80 5.55 -8.83 14.87
C PRO A 80 6.86 -9.48 14.39
N GLY A 81 6.76 -10.66 13.78
CA GLY A 81 7.90 -11.39 13.20
C GLY A 81 8.58 -10.65 12.05
N THR A 82 7.84 -9.91 11.23
CA THR A 82 8.38 -9.17 10.09
C THR A 82 9.39 -8.12 10.53
N ARG A 83 9.10 -7.44 11.65
CA ARG A 83 10.00 -6.42 12.21
C ARG A 83 11.33 -7.02 12.70
N LYS A 84 11.34 -8.29 13.12
CA LYS A 84 12.56 -8.99 13.52
C LYS A 84 13.42 -9.30 12.29
N ILE A 85 12.82 -9.93 11.28
CA ILE A 85 13.50 -10.26 10.01
C ILE A 85 14.15 -9.03 9.37
N LEU A 86 13.41 -7.92 9.30
CA LEU A 86 13.94 -6.67 8.73
C LEU A 86 15.12 -6.08 9.54
N ARG A 87 15.15 -6.24 10.87
CA ARG A 87 16.28 -5.78 11.69
C ARG A 87 17.50 -6.70 11.53
N ASP A 88 17.25 -7.98 11.38
CA ASP A 88 18.30 -9.01 11.27
C ASP A 88 18.89 -9.08 9.85
N GLY A 89 18.44 -8.21 8.93
CA GLY A 89 18.94 -8.13 7.55
C GLY A 89 18.36 -9.20 6.62
N GLY A 90 17.21 -9.79 6.98
CA GLY A 90 16.54 -10.82 6.17
C GLY A 90 16.13 -10.32 4.78
N GLY A 91 16.12 -11.24 3.83
CA GLY A 91 15.81 -10.97 2.44
C GLY A 91 14.32 -10.84 2.16
N ALA A 92 13.99 -10.55 0.90
CA ALA A 92 12.60 -10.45 0.44
C ALA A 92 11.83 -11.78 0.62
N GLN A 93 12.50 -12.92 0.52
CA GLN A 93 11.91 -14.25 0.72
C GLN A 93 11.48 -14.47 2.17
N ASP A 94 12.37 -14.19 3.13
CA ASP A 94 12.06 -14.31 4.57
C ASP A 94 10.89 -13.42 4.96
N VAL A 95 10.86 -12.19 4.42
CA VAL A 95 9.76 -11.25 4.63
C VAL A 95 8.45 -11.76 4.02
N HIS A 96 8.49 -12.33 2.82
CA HIS A 96 7.32 -12.91 2.16
C HIS A 96 6.72 -14.06 2.98
N GLU A 97 7.54 -15.03 3.38
CA GLU A 97 7.11 -16.17 4.18
C GLU A 97 6.49 -15.70 5.50
N GLN A 98 7.11 -14.73 6.18
CA GLN A 98 6.56 -14.21 7.42
C GLN A 98 5.25 -13.43 7.25
N LEU A 99 5.06 -12.75 6.12
CA LEU A 99 3.87 -11.95 5.84
C LEU A 99 2.68 -12.79 5.39
N LEU A 100 2.90 -13.73 4.49
CA LEU A 100 1.85 -14.45 3.77
C LEU A 100 1.77 -15.95 4.11
N GLY A 101 2.79 -16.51 4.77
CA GLY A 101 2.68 -17.77 5.52
C GLY A 101 1.92 -17.59 6.82
#